data_AF-A0A6G3XUX7-F1
#
_entry.id   AF-A0A6G3XUX7-F1
#
_cell.length_a   1.000
_cell.length_b   1.000
_cell.length_c   1.000
_cell.angle_alpha   90.00
_cell.angle_beta   90.00
_cell.angle_gamma   90.00
#
_symmetry.space_group_name_H-M   'P 1'
#
loop_
_entity.id
_entity.type
_entity.pdbx_description
1 polymer ?
#
loop_
_entity_poly.entity_id
_entity_poly.type
_entity_poly.pdbx_seq_one_letter_code
_entity_poly.pdbx_strand_id
1 'polypeptide(L)'
;MRTAFRLTFTDYRQDPNDSDVLRRAVTIHADRITFDDSHLNLWLTGTHVGEFPIEIIESVCPHDDAGRKRESPEALRARFPRMGHAWSPEDDAHLLALYQQGERDFDALGKQFGRKPSAIRSRLAKLGLESLA
;
A
#
# COMPACT_ATOMS: atom_id res chain seq x y z
N MET A 1 10.90 -2.44 -23.40
CA MET A 1 11.12 -2.58 -21.94
C MET A 1 10.00 -1.86 -21.24
N ARG A 2 9.19 -2.54 -20.41
CA ARG A 2 8.28 -1.84 -19.50
C ARG A 2 9.09 -1.50 -18.25
N THR A 3 9.81 -0.39 -18.30
CA THR A 3 10.50 0.14 -17.14
C THR A 3 9.44 0.57 -16.12
N ALA A 4 9.62 0.19 -14.87
CA ALA A 4 8.88 0.75 -13.76
C ALA A 4 9.87 1.40 -12.80
N PHE A 5 9.40 2.31 -11.97
CA PHE A 5 10.18 2.87 -10.87
C PHE A 5 9.52 2.50 -9.57
N ARG A 6 10.32 2.00 -8.63
CA ARG A 6 9.91 1.80 -7.25
C ARG A 6 10.32 3.02 -6.46
N LEU A 7 9.33 3.72 -5.93
CA LEU A 7 9.50 4.83 -4.99
C LEU A 7 9.35 4.27 -3.58
N THR A 8 10.33 4.49 -2.73
CA THR A 8 10.23 4.26 -1.28
C THR A 8 10.07 5.61 -0.60
N PHE A 9 9.16 5.70 0.35
CA PHE A 9 8.85 6.90 1.09
C PHE A 9 9.55 6.92 2.44
N THR A 10 9.82 8.13 2.95
CA THR A 10 10.41 8.36 4.27
C THR A 10 9.51 7.90 5.41
N ASP A 11 8.19 7.79 5.17
CA ASP A 11 7.20 7.28 6.11
C ASP A 11 6.06 6.56 5.38
N TYR A 12 5.21 5.85 6.10
CA TYR A 12 4.03 5.18 5.58
C TYR A 12 3.00 6.18 5.04
N ARG A 13 2.66 6.02 3.76
CA ARG A 13 1.67 6.86 3.06
C ARG A 13 0.46 6.03 2.66
N GLN A 14 -0.70 6.67 2.58
CA GLN A 14 -1.93 6.03 2.13
C GLN A 14 -1.81 5.58 0.67
N ASP A 15 -2.20 4.34 0.38
CA ASP A 15 -2.23 3.84 -1.00
C ASP A 15 -3.29 4.60 -1.80
N PRO A 16 -2.96 5.15 -2.98
CA PRO A 16 -3.91 5.91 -3.78
C PRO A 16 -5.10 5.08 -4.27
N ASN A 17 -4.97 3.75 -4.32
CA ASN A 17 -6.03 2.83 -4.75
C ASN A 17 -6.73 2.13 -3.58
N ASP A 18 -6.23 2.29 -2.34
CA ASP A 18 -6.77 1.63 -1.15
C ASP A 18 -6.49 2.49 0.09
N SER A 19 -7.45 3.34 0.46
CA SER A 19 -7.33 4.29 1.57
C SER A 19 -7.08 3.64 2.94
N ASP A 20 -7.38 2.35 3.05
CA ASP A 20 -7.19 1.58 4.26
C ASP A 20 -5.79 0.96 4.35
N VAL A 21 -4.99 1.03 3.29
CA VAL A 21 -3.65 0.48 3.25
C VAL A 21 -2.63 1.61 3.32
N LEU A 22 -1.75 1.52 4.31
CA LEU A 22 -0.55 2.33 4.38
C LEU A 22 0.61 1.57 3.73
N ARG A 23 1.40 2.26 2.90
CA ARG A 23 2.57 1.71 2.22
C ARG A 23 3.76 2.63 2.35
N ARG A 24 4.91 2.01 2.60
CA ARG A 24 6.22 2.67 2.55
C ARG A 24 6.83 2.68 1.15
N ALA A 25 6.25 1.95 0.19
CA ALA A 25 6.73 1.98 -1.19
C ALA A 25 5.61 1.75 -2.21
N VAL A 26 5.74 2.35 -3.39
CA VAL A 26 4.88 2.15 -4.56
C VAL A 26 5.72 1.87 -5.80
N THR A 27 5.18 1.06 -6.71
CA THR A 27 5.77 0.82 -8.03
C THR A 27 4.88 1.46 -9.07
N ILE A 28 5.44 2.36 -9.87
CA ILE A 28 4.77 3.11 -10.93
C ILE A 28 5.40 2.74 -12.27
N HIS A 29 4.58 2.45 -13.28
CA HIS A 29 5.06 2.19 -14.63
C HIS A 29 5.38 3.50 -15.33
N ALA A 30 6.66 3.72 -15.64
CA ALA A 30 7.15 4.93 -16.28
C ALA A 30 8.49 4.64 -16.98
N ASP A 31 8.71 5.29 -18.12
CA ASP A 31 9.94 5.20 -18.90
C ASP A 31 10.90 6.37 -18.65
N ARG A 32 10.42 7.45 -18.02
CA ARG A 32 11.21 8.64 -17.72
C ARG A 32 10.84 9.26 -16.38
N ILE A 33 11.86 9.76 -15.66
CA ILE A 33 11.70 10.62 -14.48
C ILE A 33 12.21 12.02 -14.83
N THR A 34 11.51 13.05 -14.39
CA THR A 34 12.00 14.43 -14.35
C THR A 34 11.86 15.00 -12.94
N PHE A 35 12.65 16.01 -12.63
CA PHE A 35 12.61 16.71 -11.35
C PHE A 35 12.35 18.18 -11.62
N ASP A 36 11.48 18.79 -10.83
CA ASP A 36 11.43 20.23 -10.64
C ASP A 36 11.93 20.58 -9.22
N ASP A 37 11.77 21.83 -8.79
CA ASP A 37 12.29 22.33 -7.51
C ASP A 37 11.73 21.60 -6.28
N SER A 38 10.56 20.96 -6.40
CA SER A 38 9.86 20.34 -5.26
C SER A 38 9.32 18.94 -5.53
N HIS A 39 9.17 18.54 -6.78
CA HIS A 39 8.53 17.29 -7.15
C HIS A 39 9.37 16.42 -8.09
N LEU A 40 9.25 15.12 -7.86
CA LEU A 40 9.61 14.07 -8.79
C LEU A 40 8.38 13.77 -9.65
N ASN A 41 8.56 13.82 -10.97
CA ASN A 41 7.53 13.58 -11.97
C ASN A 41 7.86 12.32 -12.79
N LEU A 42 6.88 11.44 -12.94
CA LEU A 42 6.98 10.17 -13.66
C LEU A 42 6.20 10.24 -14.97
N TRP A 43 6.82 9.80 -16.05
CA TRP A 43 6.25 9.83 -17.39
C TRP A 43 6.24 8.45 -18.02
N LEU A 44 5.20 8.16 -18.79
CA LEU A 44 5.11 6.98 -19.64
C LEU A 44 4.76 7.42 -21.06
N THR A 45 5.68 7.20 -22.01
CA THR A 45 5.50 7.56 -23.43
C THR A 45 5.02 9.01 -23.63
N GLY A 46 5.55 9.94 -22.83
CA GLY A 46 5.19 11.36 -22.85
C GLY A 46 3.97 11.75 -22.00
N THR A 47 3.22 10.80 -21.46
CA THR A 47 2.08 11.04 -20.56
C THR A 47 2.55 11.14 -19.11
N HIS A 48 2.10 12.15 -18.37
CA HIS A 48 2.36 12.26 -16.93
C HIS A 48 1.55 11.21 -16.16
N VAL A 49 2.21 10.37 -15.38
CA VAL A 49 1.58 9.22 -14.67
C VAL A 49 1.73 9.28 -13.16
N GLY A 50 2.52 10.21 -12.61
CA GLY A 50 2.65 10.36 -11.17
C GLY A 50 3.57 11.50 -10.76
N GLU A 51 3.20 12.16 -9.68
CA GLU A 51 3.90 13.32 -9.10
C GLU A 51 4.03 13.08 -7.59
N PHE A 52 5.23 13.29 -7.07
CA PHE A 52 5.51 13.09 -5.65
C PHE A 52 6.46 14.16 -5.14
N PRO A 53 6.21 14.77 -3.96
CA PRO A 53 7.15 15.70 -3.36
C PRO A 53 8.50 15.03 -3.10
N ILE A 54 9.61 15.67 -3.46
CA ILE A 54 10.96 15.10 -3.30
C ILE A 54 11.27 14.83 -1.82
N GLU A 55 10.77 15.68 -0.92
CA GLU A 55 10.99 15.57 0.53
C GLU A 55 10.43 14.28 1.15
N ILE A 56 9.44 13.66 0.51
CA ILE A 56 8.80 12.44 1.03
C ILE A 56 9.43 11.16 0.48
N ILE A 57 10.38 11.29 -0.46
CA ILE A 57 11.00 10.16 -1.16
C ILE A 57 12.31 9.79 -0.47
N GLU A 58 12.36 8.58 0.10
CA GLU A 58 13.57 7.99 0.68
C GLU A 58 14.49 7.44 -0.42
N SER A 59 13.93 6.77 -1.43
CA SER A 59 14.72 6.23 -2.55
C SER A 59 13.88 6.02 -3.80
N VAL A 60 14.56 6.04 -4.95
CA VAL A 60 13.97 5.75 -6.27
C VAL A 60 14.87 4.75 -6.99
N CYS A 61 14.31 3.59 -7.33
CA CYS A 61 15.04 2.55 -8.03
C CYS A 61 14.32 2.19 -9.34
N PRO A 62 15.05 2.02 -10.46
CA PRO A 62 14.52 1.25 -11.58
C PRO A 62 14.07 -0.12 -11.08
N HIS A 63 12.83 -0.47 -11.38
CA HIS A 63 12.24 -1.74 -11.03
C HIS A 63 11.95 -2.49 -12.32
N ASP A 64 12.71 -3.56 -12.53
CA ASP A 64 12.39 -4.50 -13.58
C ASP A 64 11.17 -5.29 -13.13
N ASP A 65 10.02 -5.04 -13.76
CA ASP A 65 8.78 -5.76 -13.47
C ASP A 65 8.77 -7.17 -14.09
N ALA A 66 9.91 -7.58 -14.66
CA ALA A 66 10.17 -8.91 -15.18
C ALA A 66 10.20 -9.96 -14.05
N GLY A 67 9.03 -10.32 -13.53
CA GLY A 67 8.86 -11.55 -12.75
C GLY A 67 7.81 -11.52 -11.65
N ARG A 68 7.37 -10.34 -11.19
CA ARG A 68 6.37 -10.26 -10.10
C ARG A 68 4.99 -10.04 -10.70
N LYS A 69 4.32 -11.13 -11.08
CA LYS A 69 2.92 -11.07 -11.56
C LYS A 69 2.03 -10.52 -10.44
N ARG A 70 1.77 -9.21 -10.44
CA ARG A 70 0.88 -8.55 -9.50
C ARG A 70 -0.50 -9.18 -9.68
N GLU A 71 -1.03 -9.83 -8.64
CA GLU A 71 -2.38 -10.43 -8.68
C GLU A 71 -3.37 -9.35 -9.12
N SER A 72 -4.27 -9.70 -10.06
CA SER A 72 -5.24 -8.73 -10.56
C SER A 72 -6.16 -8.26 -9.42
N PRO A 73 -6.69 -7.02 -9.49
CA PRO A 73 -7.65 -6.56 -8.52
C PRO A 73 -8.86 -7.50 -8.38
N GLU A 74 -9.33 -8.15 -9.44
CA GLU A 74 -10.41 -9.14 -9.33
C GLU A 74 -10.00 -10.38 -8.55
N ALA A 75 -8.81 -10.94 -8.81
CA ALA A 75 -8.30 -12.08 -8.07
C ALA A 75 -8.15 -11.76 -6.57
N LEU A 76 -7.70 -10.54 -6.25
CA LEU A 76 -7.61 -10.07 -4.87
C LEU A 76 -8.99 -9.89 -4.22
N ARG A 77 -9.98 -9.34 -4.93
CA ARG A 77 -11.37 -9.21 -4.41
C ARG A 77 -12.02 -10.57 -4.17
N ALA A 78 -11.73 -11.57 -5.01
CA ALA A 78 -12.23 -12.92 -4.81
C ALA A 78 -11.73 -13.56 -3.50
N ARG A 79 -10.49 -13.27 -3.10
CA ARG A 79 -9.89 -13.74 -1.84
C ARG A 79 -10.23 -12.86 -0.63
N PHE A 80 -10.36 -11.56 -0.87
CA PHE A 80 -10.58 -10.54 0.15
C PHE A 80 -11.81 -9.70 -0.23
N PRO A 81 -13.03 -10.20 0.02
CA PRO A 81 -14.26 -9.56 -0.44
C PRO A 81 -14.47 -8.16 0.16
N ARG A 82 -13.88 -7.88 1.33
CA ARG A 82 -13.93 -6.57 2.00
C ARG A 82 -12.71 -5.68 1.71
N MET A 83 -11.89 -6.03 0.71
CA MET A 83 -10.79 -5.17 0.27
C MET A 83 -11.32 -3.79 -0.16
N GLY A 84 -10.73 -2.72 0.35
CA GLY A 84 -11.11 -1.33 0.08
C GLY A 84 -12.47 -0.89 0.66
N HIS A 85 -13.16 -1.72 1.44
CA HIS A 85 -14.39 -1.30 2.14
C HIS A 85 -14.04 -0.54 3.41
N ALA A 86 -14.79 0.50 3.78
CA ALA A 86 -14.56 1.21 5.04
C ALA A 86 -14.64 0.26 6.26
N TRP A 87 -13.82 0.51 7.29
CA TRP A 87 -13.91 -0.17 8.58
C TRP A 87 -15.11 0.36 9.36
N SER A 88 -15.95 -0.52 9.90
CA SER A 88 -17.02 -0.12 10.81
C SER A 88 -16.51 -0.06 12.27
N PRO A 89 -17.18 0.68 13.15
CA PRO A 89 -16.87 0.67 14.59
C PRO A 89 -16.92 -0.74 15.21
N GLU A 90 -17.80 -1.60 14.72
CA GLU A 90 -17.91 -3.00 15.15
C GLU A 90 -16.70 -3.83 14.68
N ASP A 91 -16.24 -3.63 13.43
CA ASP A 91 -15.02 -4.28 12.94
C ASP A 91 -13.81 -3.84 13.80
N ASP A 92 -13.73 -2.58 14.19
CA ASP A 92 -12.67 -2.05 15.06
C ASP A 92 -12.70 -2.67 16.46
N ALA A 93 -13.87 -2.70 17.09
CA ALA A 93 -14.03 -3.29 18.42
C ALA A 93 -13.68 -4.78 18.41
N HIS A 94 -14.05 -5.50 17.34
CA HIS A 94 -13.72 -6.90 17.18
C HIS A 94 -12.22 -7.13 16.96
N LEU A 95 -11.59 -6.33 16.08
CA LEU A 95 -10.15 -6.42 15.85
C LEU A 95 -9.35 -6.11 17.12
N LEU A 96 -9.77 -5.09 17.87
CA LEU A 96 -9.18 -4.73 19.15
C LEU A 96 -9.27 -5.89 20.15
N ALA A 97 -10.45 -6.51 20.29
CA ALA A 97 -10.66 -7.61 21.23
C ALA A 97 -9.75 -8.81 20.92
N LEU A 98 -9.66 -9.23 19.65
CA LEU A 98 -8.78 -10.32 19.22
C LEU A 98 -7.31 -9.99 19.49
N TYR A 99 -6.89 -8.76 19.18
CA TYR A 99 -5.53 -8.33 19.41
C TYR A 99 -5.20 -8.27 20.91
N GLN A 100 -6.13 -7.82 21.76
CA GLN A 100 -5.96 -7.85 23.22
C GLN A 100 -5.93 -9.27 23.81
N GLN A 101 -6.59 -10.23 23.16
CA GLN A 101 -6.53 -11.65 23.51
C GLN A 101 -5.22 -12.33 23.09
N GLY A 102 -4.33 -11.61 22.40
CA GLY A 102 -3.00 -12.10 22.01
C GLY A 102 -2.90 -12.58 20.56
N GLU A 103 -3.94 -12.42 19.74
CA GLU A 103 -3.86 -12.79 18.32
C GLU A 103 -2.86 -11.90 17.58
N ARG A 104 -1.91 -12.52 16.86
CA ARG A 104 -0.84 -11.84 16.11
C ARG A 104 -0.65 -12.40 14.71
N ASP A 105 -1.40 -13.44 14.32
CA ASP A 105 -1.42 -13.95 12.95
C ASP A 105 -2.27 -13.04 12.06
N PHE A 106 -1.62 -12.09 11.39
CA PHE A 106 -2.28 -11.16 10.48
C PHE A 106 -2.86 -11.82 9.22
N ASP A 107 -2.41 -13.02 8.85
CA ASP A 107 -2.98 -13.79 7.75
C ASP A 107 -4.30 -14.45 8.18
N ALA A 108 -4.36 -14.98 9.40
CA ALA A 108 -5.61 -15.48 9.99
C ALA A 108 -6.63 -14.35 10.18
N LEU A 109 -6.21 -13.22 10.78
CA LEU A 109 -7.06 -12.03 10.93
C LEU A 109 -7.52 -11.51 9.56
N GLY A 110 -6.64 -11.46 8.56
CA GLY A 110 -7.03 -11.05 7.21
C GLY A 110 -8.16 -11.91 6.64
N LYS A 111 -8.08 -13.24 6.78
CA LYS A 111 -9.15 -14.15 6.35
C LYS A 111 -10.45 -13.91 7.11
N GLN A 112 -10.39 -13.74 8.44
CA GLN A 112 -11.57 -13.53 9.28
C GLN A 112 -12.32 -12.24 8.91
N PHE A 113 -11.59 -11.16 8.63
CA PHE A 113 -12.18 -9.88 8.24
C PHE A 113 -12.41 -9.76 6.72
N GLY A 114 -12.03 -10.77 5.93
CA GLY A 114 -12.09 -10.72 4.46
C GLY A 114 -11.22 -9.60 3.86
N ARG A 115 -10.11 -9.27 4.52
CA ARG A 115 -9.19 -8.17 4.19
C ARG A 115 -7.75 -8.67 4.07
N LYS A 116 -6.91 -7.88 3.40
CA LYS A 116 -5.48 -8.22 3.28
C LYS A 116 -4.77 -8.11 4.65
N PRO A 117 -3.74 -8.93 4.92
CA PRO A 117 -2.94 -8.80 6.14
C PRO A 117 -2.32 -7.41 6.33
N SER A 118 -1.97 -6.74 5.23
CA SER A 118 -1.48 -5.36 5.25
C SER A 118 -2.53 -4.35 5.72
N ALA A 119 -3.80 -4.58 5.41
CA ALA A 119 -4.91 -3.73 5.87
C ALA A 119 -5.14 -3.92 7.38
N ILE A 120 -4.97 -5.13 7.91
CA ILE A 120 -5.00 -5.41 9.36
C ILE A 120 -3.90 -4.62 10.07
N ARG A 121 -2.65 -4.74 9.63
CA ARG A 121 -1.51 -3.98 10.21
C ARG A 121 -1.73 -2.48 10.13
N SER A 122 -2.17 -1.98 8.97
CA SER A 122 -2.47 -0.55 8.78
C SER A 122 -3.56 -0.09 9.74
N ARG A 123 -4.59 -0.92 9.97
CA ARG A 123 -5.67 -0.57 10.88
C ARG A 123 -5.22 -0.57 12.35
N LEU A 124 -4.45 -1.57 12.77
CA LEU A 124 -3.87 -1.60 14.12
C LEU A 124 -2.98 -0.40 14.39
N ALA A 125 -2.19 0.03 13.39
CA ALA A 125 -1.39 1.25 13.49
C ALA A 125 -2.25 2.52 13.60
N LYS A 126 -3.33 2.64 12.80
CA LYS A 126 -4.31 3.74 12.93
C LYS A 126 -5.02 3.75 14.28
N LEU A 127 -5.19 2.58 14.92
CA LEU A 127 -5.73 2.44 16.26
C LEU A 127 -4.68 2.64 17.38
N GLY A 128 -3.41 2.87 17.03
CA GLY A 128 -2.32 3.10 17.98
C GLY A 128 -1.79 1.84 18.67
N LEU A 129 -2.06 0.65 18.13
CA LEU A 129 -1.70 -0.64 18.74
C LEU A 129 -0.41 -1.25 18.18
N GLU A 130 0.02 -0.80 17.00
CA GLU A 130 1.19 -1.30 16.29
C GLU A 130 1.98 -0.15 15.68
N SER A 131 3.30 -0.30 15.61
CA SER A 131 4.14 0.59 14.80
C SER A 131 4.35 -0.06 13.44
N LEU A 132 4.15 0.70 12.37
CA LEU A 132 4.53 0.25 11.03
C LEU A 132 6.06 0.43 10.90
N ALA A 133 6.81 -0.68 10.96
CA ALA A 133 8.27 -0.70 10.79
C ALA A 133 8.66 -1.05 9.34
#